data_AF-A0A367XIC5-F1
#
_entry.id   AF-A0A367XIC5-F1
#
_cell.length_a   1.000
_cell.length_b   1.000
_cell.length_c   1.000
_cell.angle_alpha   90.00
_cell.angle_beta   90.00
_cell.angle_gamma   90.00
#
_symmetry.space_group_name_H-M   'P 1'
#
loop_
_entity.id
_entity.type
_entity.pdbx_description
1 polymer ?
#
loop_
_entity_poly.entity_id
_entity_poly.type
_entity_poly.pdbx_seq_one_letter_code
_entity_poly.pdbx_strand_id
1 'polypeptide(L)'
;MGPTPNPPFNRFLFSSHVSGQSESYDKHAKVEERISVLSAFLDDEDKTNIAIYLVRERIMSGLYRIQGEAVQARAKTGWRLDPGGWLDRRREYGDVGDHSLLTEEEAQEYLDRMGLHLEDGKRMLIEEFRSMNNTEPVLLSVDPKFKERRDLARERLKLLPKA
;
A
#
# COMPACT_ATOMS: atom_id res chain seq x y z
N MET A 1 21.16 15.19 54.37
CA MET A 1 20.49 15.61 53.12
C MET A 1 19.45 14.55 52.79
N GLY A 2 18.19 14.85 53.03
CA GLY A 2 17.06 14.00 52.63
C GLY A 2 16.15 14.80 51.69
N PRO A 3 15.56 14.19 50.65
CA PRO A 3 14.67 14.91 49.75
C PRO A 3 13.27 15.10 50.38
N THR A 4 12.82 16.34 50.40
CA THR A 4 11.43 16.74 50.68
C THR A 4 10.51 16.41 49.49
N PRO A 5 9.28 15.89 49.72
CA PRO A 5 8.29 15.69 48.66
C PRO A 5 7.13 16.72 48.68
N ASN A 6 6.46 16.80 47.51
CA ASN A 6 5.11 17.34 47.18
C ASN A 6 4.94 18.87 46.93
N PRO A 7 3.88 19.33 46.21
CA PRO A 7 2.65 18.63 45.72
C PRO A 7 2.23 18.91 44.24
N PRO A 8 1.15 18.28 43.73
CA PRO A 8 0.59 18.50 42.37
C PRO A 8 -0.41 19.67 42.34
N PHE A 9 -0.46 20.42 41.23
CA PHE A 9 -1.46 21.48 41.04
C PHE A 9 -2.25 21.35 39.72
N ASN A 10 -3.52 20.98 39.92
CA ASN A 10 -4.76 21.45 39.33
C ASN A 10 -4.91 21.83 37.85
N ARG A 11 -5.92 21.14 37.27
CA ARG A 11 -6.95 21.62 36.33
C ARG A 11 -7.06 23.15 36.20
N PHE A 12 -6.93 23.63 34.97
CA PHE A 12 -7.66 24.81 34.51
C PHE A 12 -8.64 24.41 33.39
N LEU A 13 -9.92 24.56 33.72
CA LEU A 13 -11.02 24.70 32.77
C LEU A 13 -10.89 26.08 32.13
N PHE A 14 -10.83 26.15 30.80
CA PHE A 14 -11.24 27.34 30.06
C PHE A 14 -12.29 26.93 29.04
N SER A 15 -13.54 27.24 29.40
CA SER A 15 -14.63 27.43 28.45
C SER A 15 -14.54 28.87 27.96
N SER A 16 -14.33 29.05 26.65
CA SER A 16 -14.65 30.29 25.97
C SER A 16 -15.22 29.95 24.61
N HIS A 17 -16.53 30.15 24.50
CA HIS A 17 -17.28 30.19 23.25
C HIS A 17 -16.61 31.16 22.28
N VAL A 18 -16.17 30.65 21.14
CA VAL A 18 -16.07 31.41 19.89
C VAL A 18 -16.95 30.70 18.88
N SER A 19 -18.10 31.31 18.61
CA SER A 19 -18.99 30.96 17.51
C SER A 19 -18.33 31.34 16.19
N GLY A 20 -18.29 30.42 15.23
CA GLY A 20 -18.04 30.75 13.83
C GLY A 20 -17.20 29.73 13.10
N GLN A 21 -17.87 28.88 12.32
CA GLN A 21 -17.33 28.06 11.22
C GLN A 21 -16.49 26.84 11.63
N SER A 22 -17.16 25.74 11.99
CA SER A 22 -16.53 24.42 12.04
C SER A 22 -17.47 23.35 11.52
N GLU A 23 -17.92 23.44 10.27
CA GLU A 23 -18.77 22.39 9.70
C GLU A 23 -18.67 22.33 8.17
N SER A 24 -17.48 21.96 7.67
CA SER A 24 -17.37 21.35 6.33
C SER A 24 -16.04 20.61 6.07
N TYR A 25 -15.03 20.79 6.92
CA TYR A 25 -13.69 20.21 6.67
C TYR A 25 -13.50 18.74 7.01
N ASP A 26 -14.49 18.05 7.60
CA ASP A 26 -14.24 16.75 8.26
C ASP A 26 -14.93 15.54 7.60
N LYS A 27 -15.52 15.72 6.41
CA LYS A 27 -16.06 14.62 5.60
C LYS A 27 -15.21 14.31 4.38
N HIS A 28 -14.61 15.32 3.75
CA HIS A 28 -13.74 15.12 2.60
C HIS A 28 -12.39 14.49 3.01
N ALA A 29 -11.79 14.94 4.11
CA ALA A 29 -10.55 14.36 4.64
C ALA A 29 -10.70 12.87 5.02
N LYS A 30 -11.84 12.48 5.63
CA LYS A 30 -12.13 11.08 6.00
C LYS A 30 -12.35 10.13 4.81
N VAL A 31 -12.73 10.67 3.64
CA VAL A 31 -12.94 9.89 2.41
C VAL A 31 -11.64 9.80 1.62
N GLU A 32 -10.86 10.90 1.53
CA GLU A 32 -9.53 10.90 0.91
C GLU A 32 -8.58 9.89 1.58
N GLU A 33 -8.65 9.72 2.91
CA GLU A 33 -7.82 8.76 3.66
C GLU A 33 -8.16 7.27 3.41
N ARG A 34 -9.19 6.94 2.63
CA ARG A 34 -9.66 5.56 2.47
C ARG A 34 -9.53 4.98 1.06
N ILE A 35 -9.12 5.79 0.09
CA ILE A 35 -8.95 5.32 -1.29
C ILE A 35 -7.65 4.52 -1.39
N SER A 36 -7.77 3.32 -1.94
CA SER A 36 -6.65 2.42 -2.17
C SER A 36 -6.60 1.98 -3.62
N VAL A 37 -5.46 1.41 -3.99
CA VAL A 37 -5.18 0.84 -5.30
C VAL A 37 -4.45 -0.47 -5.07
N LEU A 38 -4.68 -1.44 -5.95
CA LEU A 38 -3.92 -2.69 -5.96
C LEU A 38 -2.83 -2.57 -7.01
N SER A 39 -1.59 -2.68 -6.57
CA SER A 39 -0.41 -2.58 -7.43
C SER A 39 0.23 -3.95 -7.54
N ALA A 40 0.32 -4.44 -8.77
CA ALA A 40 0.98 -5.69 -9.09
C ALA A 40 2.43 -5.43 -9.45
N PHE A 41 3.30 -6.33 -9.03
CA PHE A 41 4.72 -6.17 -9.25
C PHE A 41 5.44 -7.50 -9.42
N LEU A 42 6.53 -7.44 -10.19
CA LEU A 42 7.39 -8.57 -10.49
C LEU A 42 8.61 -8.64 -9.57
N ASP A 43 8.92 -9.84 -9.10
CA ASP A 43 10.23 -10.22 -8.55
C ASP A 43 10.74 -11.42 -9.34
N ASP A 44 11.64 -11.16 -10.29
CA ASP A 44 12.19 -12.12 -11.25
C ASP A 44 13.71 -12.33 -11.09
N GLU A 45 14.29 -11.90 -9.97
CA GLU A 45 15.72 -12.08 -9.68
C GLU A 45 16.15 -13.54 -9.79
N ASP A 46 15.36 -14.43 -9.16
CA ASP A 46 15.49 -15.86 -9.34
C ASP A 46 14.56 -16.30 -10.47
N LYS A 47 15.16 -16.48 -11.65
CA LYS A 47 14.46 -16.97 -12.85
C LYS A 47 13.76 -18.32 -12.65
N THR A 48 14.17 -19.10 -11.64
CA THR A 48 13.56 -20.38 -11.31
C THR A 48 12.46 -20.27 -10.25
N ASN A 49 12.29 -19.08 -9.66
CA ASN A 49 11.41 -18.82 -8.53
C ASN A 49 10.80 -17.41 -8.62
N ILE A 50 10.27 -17.07 -9.78
CA ILE A 50 9.57 -15.82 -10.04
C ILE A 50 8.40 -15.69 -9.05
N ALA A 51 8.26 -14.49 -8.50
CA ALA A 51 7.14 -14.12 -7.66
C ALA A 51 6.39 -12.92 -8.25
N ILE A 52 5.07 -12.93 -8.08
CA ILE A 52 4.23 -11.76 -8.29
C ILE A 52 3.74 -11.30 -6.92
N TYR A 53 3.92 -10.03 -6.62
CA TYR A 53 3.34 -9.41 -5.44
C TYR A 53 2.18 -8.54 -5.86
N LEU A 54 1.09 -8.64 -5.12
CA LEU A 54 -0.03 -7.74 -5.22
C LEU A 54 -0.12 -6.99 -3.89
N VAL A 55 -0.06 -5.67 -3.96
CA VAL A 55 0.06 -4.81 -2.77
C VAL A 55 -1.10 -3.83 -2.75
N ARG A 56 -1.79 -3.72 -1.62
CA ARG A 56 -2.73 -2.63 -1.40
C ARG A 56 -1.97 -1.39 -0.96
N GLU A 57 -2.02 -0.37 -1.79
CA GLU A 57 -1.44 0.94 -1.51
C GLU A 57 -2.56 1.96 -1.26
N ARG A 58 -2.49 2.64 -0.12
CA ARG A 58 -3.41 3.71 0.26
C ARG A 58 -2.93 5.03 -0.34
N ILE A 59 -3.81 5.78 -0.98
CA ILE A 59 -3.52 7.08 -1.57
C ILE A 59 -3.87 8.15 -0.53
N MET A 60 -2.91 9.00 -0.15
CA MET A 60 -3.14 10.11 0.77
C MET A 60 -2.78 11.44 0.11
N SER A 61 -3.47 12.52 0.49
CA SER A 61 -3.09 13.85 0.03
C SER A 61 -1.74 14.25 0.64
N GLY A 62 -0.82 14.75 -0.19
CA GLY A 62 0.55 15.11 0.23
C GLY A 62 1.52 13.93 0.46
N LEU A 63 1.02 12.73 0.73
CA LEU A 63 1.80 11.48 0.80
C LEU A 63 1.28 10.51 -0.25
N TYR A 64 2.00 10.39 -1.36
CA TYR A 64 1.43 9.77 -2.54
C TYR A 64 0.97 8.32 -2.32
N ARG A 65 1.68 7.52 -1.48
CA ARG A 65 1.31 6.14 -1.12
C ARG A 65 1.79 5.69 0.26
N ILE A 66 0.94 4.96 0.98
CA ILE A 66 1.32 4.15 2.14
C ILE A 66 0.93 2.69 1.86
N GLN A 67 1.88 1.77 2.01
CA GLN A 67 1.64 0.34 1.82
C GLN A 67 0.86 -0.22 3.03
N GLY A 68 -0.21 -0.98 2.75
CA GLY A 68 -1.05 -1.57 3.78
C GLY A 68 -0.80 -3.06 3.97
N GLU A 69 -1.08 -3.83 2.93
CA GLU A 69 -1.06 -5.30 2.94
C GLU A 69 -0.53 -5.80 1.59
N ALA A 70 0.05 -7.00 1.58
CA ALA A 70 0.54 -7.64 0.37
C ALA A 70 0.21 -9.13 0.35
N VAL A 71 0.00 -9.67 -0.84
CA VAL A 71 -0.02 -11.11 -1.11
C VAL A 71 1.04 -11.43 -2.15
N GLN A 72 1.58 -12.64 -2.07
CA GLN A 72 2.60 -13.16 -2.97
C GLN A 72 2.06 -14.40 -3.68
N ALA A 73 2.27 -14.46 -4.99
CA ALA A 73 2.06 -15.64 -5.82
C ALA A 73 3.41 -16.23 -6.24
N ARG A 74 3.54 -17.56 -6.13
CA ARG A 74 4.57 -18.35 -6.82
C ARG A 74 4.00 -19.67 -7.30
N ALA A 75 4.57 -20.24 -8.36
CA ALA A 75 4.10 -21.49 -8.96
C ALA A 75 3.98 -22.67 -7.97
N LYS A 76 4.98 -22.86 -7.10
CA LYS A 76 4.98 -23.99 -6.14
C LYS A 76 4.01 -23.80 -4.98
N THR A 77 3.66 -22.56 -4.69
CA THR A 77 3.10 -22.17 -3.40
C THR A 77 1.69 -21.61 -3.47
N GLY A 78 1.26 -21.21 -4.68
CA GLY A 78 0.04 -20.45 -4.89
C GLY A 78 0.12 -19.05 -4.30
N TRP A 79 -1.06 -18.43 -4.15
CA TRP A 79 -1.23 -17.17 -3.44
C TRP A 79 -1.12 -17.35 -1.92
N ARG A 80 -0.43 -16.42 -1.27
CA ARG A 80 -0.24 -16.37 0.19
C ARG A 80 -0.20 -14.94 0.68
N LEU A 81 -0.61 -14.70 1.92
CA LEU A 81 -0.35 -13.43 2.60
C LEU A 81 1.16 -13.23 2.73
N ASP A 82 1.63 -12.02 2.41
CA ASP A 82 3.01 -11.63 2.60
C ASP A 82 3.12 -10.78 3.88
N PRO A 83 3.89 -11.22 4.90
CA PRO A 83 3.98 -10.53 6.18
C PRO A 83 4.90 -9.29 6.14
N GLY A 84 5.31 -8.82 4.96
CA GLY A 84 6.26 -7.72 4.77
C GLY A 84 7.55 -8.10 4.07
N GLY A 85 7.70 -9.35 3.60
CA GLY A 85 8.85 -9.78 2.81
C GLY A 85 9.00 -8.98 1.52
N TRP A 86 7.88 -8.51 0.97
CA TRP A 86 7.82 -7.52 -0.10
C TRP A 86 8.66 -6.26 0.17
N LEU A 87 8.45 -5.64 1.32
CA LEU A 87 9.07 -4.37 1.71
C LEU A 87 10.58 -4.53 1.88
N ASP A 88 10.99 -5.62 2.53
CA ASP A 88 12.39 -5.89 2.80
C ASP A 88 13.19 -6.13 1.52
N ARG A 89 12.63 -6.91 0.58
CA ARG A 89 13.24 -7.15 -0.74
C ARG A 89 13.47 -5.85 -1.52
N ARG A 90 12.62 -4.85 -1.32
CA ARG A 90 12.68 -3.59 -2.09
C ARG A 90 13.57 -2.53 -1.48
N ARG A 91 13.70 -2.51 -0.15
CA ARG A 91 14.73 -1.70 0.53
C ARG A 91 16.14 -2.00 0.00
N GLU A 92 16.42 -3.24 -0.36
CA GLU A 92 17.69 -3.67 -0.97
C GLU A 92 18.01 -2.92 -2.27
N TYR A 93 16.99 -2.51 -3.03
CA TYR A 93 17.14 -1.80 -4.31
C TYR A 93 17.23 -0.27 -4.21
N GLY A 94 17.05 0.31 -3.01
CA GLY A 94 16.94 1.76 -2.85
C GLY A 94 15.70 2.36 -3.55
N ASP A 95 14.67 1.54 -3.75
CA ASP A 95 13.40 1.90 -4.38
C ASP A 95 12.22 1.28 -3.62
N VAL A 96 11.03 1.85 -3.78
CA VAL A 96 9.77 1.17 -3.44
C VAL A 96 9.38 0.12 -4.49
N GLY A 97 10.23 -0.01 -5.52
CA GLY A 97 10.31 -0.98 -6.64
C GLY A 97 9.32 -0.71 -7.79
N ASP A 98 8.96 0.55 -7.98
CA ASP A 98 8.06 0.97 -9.05
C ASP A 98 8.57 0.58 -10.44
N HIS A 99 9.88 0.37 -10.61
CA HIS A 99 10.48 -0.07 -11.86
C HIS A 99 9.98 -1.44 -12.36
N SER A 100 9.44 -2.28 -11.46
CA SER A 100 8.90 -3.61 -11.72
C SER A 100 7.38 -3.68 -11.55
N LEU A 101 6.69 -2.53 -11.54
CA LEU A 101 5.24 -2.46 -11.67
C LEU A 101 4.76 -3.15 -12.95
N LEU A 102 3.67 -3.89 -12.83
CA LEU A 102 2.96 -4.57 -13.90
C LEU A 102 1.55 -4.01 -14.06
N THR A 103 1.07 -3.89 -15.30
CA THR A 103 -0.37 -3.77 -15.52
C THR A 103 -1.07 -5.05 -15.09
N GLU A 104 -2.40 -5.04 -14.96
CA GLU A 104 -3.14 -6.25 -14.62
C GLU A 104 -2.96 -7.34 -15.69
N GLU A 105 -2.92 -6.95 -16.96
CA GLU A 105 -2.68 -7.85 -18.10
C GLU A 105 -1.28 -8.46 -18.03
N GLU A 106 -0.24 -7.63 -17.84
CA GLU A 106 1.13 -8.13 -17.67
C GLU A 106 1.22 -9.08 -16.46
N ALA A 107 0.58 -8.75 -15.34
CA ALA A 107 0.57 -9.60 -14.15
C ALA A 107 -0.12 -10.94 -14.42
N GLN A 108 -1.26 -10.92 -15.12
CA GLN A 108 -1.99 -12.13 -15.48
C GLN A 108 -1.16 -13.04 -16.40
N GLU A 109 -0.40 -12.50 -17.35
CA GLU A 109 0.49 -13.30 -18.20
C GLU A 109 1.54 -14.10 -17.40
N TYR A 110 2.09 -13.53 -16.32
CA TYR A 110 3.00 -14.26 -15.44
C TYR A 110 2.25 -15.31 -14.61
N LEU A 111 1.07 -14.96 -14.10
CA LEU A 111 0.25 -15.84 -13.28
C LEU A 111 -0.27 -17.04 -14.07
N ASP A 112 -0.63 -16.87 -15.34
CA ASP A 112 -1.04 -17.95 -16.25
C ASP A 112 0.04 -19.02 -16.38
N ARG A 113 1.32 -18.62 -16.48
CA ARG A 113 2.47 -19.54 -16.50
C ARG A 113 2.64 -20.31 -15.19
N MET A 114 2.11 -19.77 -14.09
CA MET A 114 2.09 -20.39 -12.77
C MET A 114 0.81 -21.21 -12.51
N GLY A 115 -0.17 -21.16 -13.42
CA GLY A 115 -1.50 -21.75 -13.21
C GLY A 115 -2.33 -21.02 -12.15
N LEU A 116 -2.15 -19.71 -12.01
CA LEU A 116 -2.81 -18.86 -11.01
C LEU A 116 -3.63 -17.75 -11.67
N HIS A 117 -4.62 -17.23 -10.96
CA HIS A 117 -5.48 -16.14 -11.44
C HIS A 117 -5.33 -14.88 -10.56
N LEU A 118 -5.27 -13.70 -11.17
CA LEU A 118 -5.07 -12.42 -10.47
C LEU A 118 -6.20 -12.13 -9.48
N GLU A 119 -7.44 -12.43 -9.87
CA GLU A 119 -8.62 -12.22 -9.02
C GLU A 119 -8.57 -13.00 -7.70
N ASP A 120 -7.88 -14.14 -7.65
CA ASP A 120 -7.72 -14.88 -6.39
C ASP A 120 -6.86 -14.09 -5.39
N GLY A 121 -5.78 -13.45 -5.87
CA GLY A 121 -4.94 -12.57 -5.05
C GLY A 121 -5.69 -11.31 -4.60
N LYS A 122 -6.46 -10.67 -5.50
CA LYS A 122 -7.30 -9.51 -5.16
C LYS A 122 -8.32 -9.85 -4.08
N ARG A 123 -9.01 -10.99 -4.23
CA ARG A 123 -10.00 -11.48 -3.24
C ARG A 123 -9.35 -11.69 -1.88
N MET A 124 -8.17 -12.32 -1.82
CA MET A 124 -7.45 -12.51 -0.56
C MET A 124 -7.13 -11.19 0.15
N LEU A 125 -6.67 -10.16 -0.56
CA LEU A 125 -6.39 -8.85 0.04
C LEU A 125 -7.66 -8.14 0.53
N ILE A 126 -8.77 -8.26 -0.21
CA ILE A 126 -10.05 -7.66 0.19
C ILE A 126 -10.61 -8.38 1.42
N GLU A 127 -10.53 -9.71 1.47
CA GLU A 127 -10.96 -10.52 2.60
C GLU A 127 -10.14 -10.23 3.85
N GLU A 128 -8.82 -10.13 3.72
CA GLU A 128 -7.91 -9.78 4.81
C GLU A 128 -8.25 -8.39 5.38
N PHE A 129 -8.39 -7.39 4.52
CA PHE A 129 -8.82 -6.06 4.94
C PHE A 129 -10.17 -6.08 5.66
N ARG A 130 -11.15 -6.78 5.07
CA ARG A 130 -12.51 -6.88 5.62
C ARG A 130 -12.49 -7.53 7.00
N SER A 131 -11.66 -8.56 7.19
CA SER A 131 -11.52 -9.25 8.47
C SER A 131 -11.03 -8.33 9.59
N MET A 132 -10.12 -7.40 9.27
CA MET A 132 -9.55 -6.47 10.25
C MET A 132 -10.40 -5.21 10.47
N ASN A 133 -11.15 -4.76 9.45
CA ASN A 133 -11.81 -3.45 9.47
C ASN A 133 -13.35 -3.53 9.47
N ASN A 134 -13.93 -4.72 9.30
CA ASN A 134 -15.37 -4.96 9.18
C ASN A 134 -16.04 -4.16 8.03
N THR A 135 -15.25 -3.75 7.04
CA THR A 135 -15.65 -3.00 5.84
C THR A 135 -14.77 -3.38 4.65
N GLU A 136 -15.26 -3.22 3.42
CA GLU A 136 -14.42 -3.35 2.22
C GLU A 136 -13.53 -2.12 1.99
N PRO A 137 -12.35 -2.29 1.36
CA PRO A 137 -11.53 -1.17 0.96
C PRO A 137 -12.17 -0.45 -0.23
N VAL A 138 -12.08 0.87 -0.27
CA VAL A 138 -12.47 1.64 -1.46
C VAL A 138 -11.32 1.56 -2.46
N LEU A 139 -11.50 0.77 -3.53
CA LEU A 139 -10.47 0.56 -4.54
C LEU A 139 -10.73 1.41 -5.79
N LEU A 140 -9.68 2.07 -6.28
CA LEU A 140 -9.66 2.55 -7.66
C LEU A 140 -9.49 1.36 -8.60
N SER A 141 -10.15 1.43 -9.76
CA SER A 141 -10.00 0.42 -10.80
C SER A 141 -8.59 0.38 -11.36
N VAL A 142 -7.99 1.56 -11.55
CA VAL A 142 -6.64 1.72 -12.04
C VAL A 142 -5.95 2.80 -11.24
N ASP A 143 -4.67 2.57 -11.08
CA ASP A 143 -3.74 3.53 -10.55
C ASP A 143 -3.54 4.76 -11.46
N PRO A 144 -3.89 5.98 -11.01
CA PRO A 144 -3.82 7.17 -11.85
C PRO A 144 -2.39 7.66 -12.18
N LYS A 145 -1.35 7.24 -11.44
CA LYS A 145 0.05 7.59 -11.79
C LYS A 145 0.93 6.36 -12.03
N PHE A 146 0.31 5.25 -12.42
CA PHE A 146 1.01 4.00 -12.72
C PHE A 146 2.19 4.22 -13.67
N LYS A 147 1.89 4.78 -14.85
CA LYS A 147 2.86 4.98 -15.92
C LYS A 147 3.97 5.94 -15.49
N GLU A 148 3.59 7.10 -14.96
CA GLU A 148 4.54 8.12 -14.51
C GLU A 148 5.57 7.54 -13.54
N ARG A 149 5.14 6.81 -12.51
CA ARG A 149 6.11 6.29 -11.54
C ARG A 149 6.92 5.11 -12.05
N ARG A 150 6.32 4.24 -12.87
CA ARG A 150 7.03 3.13 -13.50
C ARG A 150 8.14 3.67 -14.39
N ASP A 151 7.84 4.68 -15.21
CA ASP A 151 8.79 5.29 -16.13
C ASP A 151 9.90 6.04 -15.38
N LEU A 152 9.56 6.86 -14.38
CA LEU A 152 10.55 7.58 -13.55
C LEU A 152 11.49 6.63 -12.81
N ALA A 153 10.97 5.53 -12.24
CA ALA A 153 11.78 4.55 -11.53
C ALA A 153 12.72 3.80 -12.50
N ARG A 154 12.24 3.44 -13.69
CA ARG A 154 13.06 2.80 -14.73
C ARG A 154 14.13 3.74 -15.28
N GLU A 155 13.81 5.02 -15.50
CA GLU A 155 14.76 6.04 -15.92
C GLU A 155 15.88 6.20 -14.89
N ARG A 156 15.54 6.33 -13.61
CA ARG A 156 16.51 6.43 -12.51
C ARG A 156 17.47 5.22 -12.48
N LEU A 157 16.96 4.03 -12.78
CA LEU A 157 17.72 2.78 -12.84
C LEU A 157 18.38 2.52 -14.21
N LYS A 158 18.24 3.44 -15.18
CA LYS A 158 18.74 3.29 -16.56
C LYS A 158 18.24 2.03 -17.27
N LEU A 159 17.01 1.62 -16.96
CA LEU A 159 16.34 0.49 -17.59
C LEU A 159 15.58 0.96 -18.84
N LEU A 160 15.42 0.08 -19.82
CA LEU A 160 14.61 0.37 -21.02
C LEU A 160 13.15 0.66 -20.63
N PRO A 161 12.45 1.59 -21.28
CA PRO A 161 11.02 1.78 -21.06
C PRO A 161 10.24 0.49 -21.33
N LYS A 162 9.21 0.23 -20.51
CA LYS A 162 8.22 -0.82 -20.82
C LYS A 162 7.11 -0.21 -21.67
N ALA A 163 6.66 -0.97 -22.67
CA ALA A 163 5.54 -0.59 -23.53
C ALA A 163 4.25 -0.38 -22.73
#